data_AF-A0A847XB66-F1
#
_entry.id   AF-A0A847XB66-F1
#
_cell.length_a   1.000
_cell.length_b   1.000
_cell.length_c   1.000
_cell.angle_alpha   90.00
_cell.angle_beta   90.00
_cell.angle_gamma   90.00
#
_symmetry.space_group_name_H-M   'P 1'
#
loop_
_entity.id
_entity.type
_entity.pdbx_description
1 polymer ?
#
loop_
_entity_poly.entity_id
_entity_poly.type
_entity_poly.pdbx_seq_one_letter_code
_entity_poly.pdbx_strand_id
1 'polypeptide(L)' 'FDATAKFRYRQKDQEVRIVMISDDYCKVIFKNPQKAITPGQAVVFYDNEICLGGGIIDKALKKEETE' A
#
# COMPACT_ATOMS: atom_id res chain seq x y z
N PHE A 1 6.41 6.65 6.93
CA PHE A 1 5.65 7.91 6.83
C PHE A 1 4.21 7.58 6.46
N ASP A 2 3.29 8.51 6.67
CA ASP A 2 1.86 8.31 6.37
C ASP A 2 1.52 8.99 5.04
N ALA A 3 0.67 8.35 4.24
CA ALA A 3 0.29 8.78 2.90
C ALA A 3 -1.06 8.16 2.50
N THR A 4 -1.54 8.47 1.30
CA THR A 4 -2.60 7.70 0.67
C THR A 4 -2.06 6.80 -0.44
N ALA A 5 -2.77 5.72 -0.75
CA ALA A 5 -2.38 4.82 -1.81
C ALA A 5 -3.57 4.27 -2.60
N LYS A 6 -3.38 4.09 -3.91
CA LYS A 6 -4.28 3.35 -4.79
C LYS A 6 -3.68 2.01 -5.15
N PHE A 7 -4.45 0.94 -4.96
CA PHE A 7 -4.06 -0.44 -5.29
C PHE A 7 -4.76 -0.94 -6.55
N ARG A 8 -5.74 -0.16 -7.04
CA ARG A 8 -6.44 -0.35 -8.32
C ARG A 8 -6.81 1.02 -8.89
N TYR A 9 -6.82 1.13 -10.22
CA TYR A 9 -7.02 2.40 -10.92
C TYR A 9 -8.28 3.19 -10.50
N ARG A 10 -9.43 2.50 -10.34
CA ARG A 10 -10.71 3.12 -9.99
C ARG A 10 -11.02 3.09 -8.49
N GLN A 11 -10.09 2.62 -7.65
CA GLN A 11 -10.29 2.61 -6.21
C GLN A 11 -10.09 4.03 -5.66
N LYS A 12 -10.88 4.39 -4.63
CA LYS A 12 -10.58 5.56 -3.81
C LYS A 12 -9.26 5.37 -3.06
N ASP A 13 -8.61 6.47 -2.77
CA ASP A 13 -7.41 6.51 -1.96
C ASP A 13 -7.62 5.84 -0.60
N GLN A 14 -6.65 5.02 -0.20
CA GLN A 14 -6.63 4.36 1.10
C GLN A 14 -5.53 4.98 1.96
N GLU A 15 -5.85 5.34 3.19
CA GLU A 15 -4.86 5.79 4.17
C GLU A 15 -3.92 4.64 4.56
N VAL A 16 -2.62 4.86 4.40
CA VAL A 16 -1.58 3.88 4.63
C VAL A 16 -0.39 4.46 5.38
N ARG A 17 0.31 3.59 6.11
CA ARG A 17 1.65 3.85 6.63
C ARG A 17 2.66 3.06 5.82
N ILE A 18 3.65 3.75 5.28
CA ILE A 18 4.73 3.17 4.48
C ILE A 18 5.98 3.05 5.36
N VAL A 19 6.55 1.85 5.39
CA VAL A 19 7.78 1.54 6.13
C VAL A 19 8.78 0.97 5.14
N MET A 20 9.88 1.68 4.91
CA MET A 20 10.97 1.17 4.06
C MET A 20 11.63 -0.02 4.76
N ILE A 21 11.82 -1.12 4.03
CA ILE A 21 12.52 -2.32 4.51
C ILE A 21 13.94 -2.34 3.92
N SER A 22 14.08 -1.92 2.67
CA SER A 22 15.35 -1.71 1.97
C SER A 22 15.16 -0.67 0.86
N ASP A 23 16.18 -0.45 0.03
CA ASP A 23 16.10 0.49 -1.09
C ASP A 23 15.02 0.10 -2.12
N ASP A 24 14.82 -1.21 -2.33
CA ASP A 24 13.86 -1.73 -3.33
C ASP A 24 12.52 -2.15 -2.74
N TYR A 25 12.43 -2.32 -1.42
CA TYR A 25 11.24 -2.88 -0.76
C TYR A 25 10.69 -1.97 0.33
N CYS A 26 9.37 -1.84 0.33
CA CYS A 26 8.64 -1.22 1.43
C CYS A 26 7.46 -2.09 1.88
N LYS A 27 7.09 -1.95 3.15
CA LYS A 27 5.86 -2.49 3.71
C LYS A 27 4.80 -1.40 3.74
N VAL A 28 3.65 -1.70 3.16
CA VAL A 28 2.49 -0.83 3.18
C VAL A 28 1.47 -1.37 4.17
N ILE A 29 1.20 -0.60 5.21
CA ILE A 29 0.28 -0.98 6.29
C ILE A 29 -0.99 -0.14 6.12
N PHE A 30 -2.11 -0.80 5.86
CA PHE A 30 -3.40 -0.13 5.77
C PHE A 30 -3.88 0.34 7.15
N LYS A 31 -4.38 1.57 7.22
CA LYS A 31 -5.05 2.06 8.44
C LYS A 31 -6.36 1.32 8.70
N ASN A 32 -7.11 1.02 7.63
CA ASN A 32 -8.32 0.22 7.66
C ASN A 32 -8.12 -1.08 6.85
N PRO A 33 -8.51 -2.25 7.37
CA PRO A 33 -8.34 -3.52 6.67
C PRO A 33 -8.88 -3.51 5.24
N GLN A 34 -8.06 -3.94 4.28
CA GLN A 34 -8.44 -4.06 2.88
C GLN A 34 -8.52 -5.53 2.47
N LYS A 35 -9.42 -5.82 1.52
CA LYS A 35 -9.59 -7.15 0.91
C LYS A 35 -9.06 -7.15 -0.52
N ALA A 36 -8.73 -8.35 -1.01
CA ALA A 36 -8.40 -8.60 -2.42
C ALA A 36 -7.24 -7.75 -2.97
N ILE A 37 -6.18 -7.59 -2.17
CA ILE A 37 -4.89 -7.11 -2.66
C ILE A 37 -4.25 -8.22 -3.48
N THR A 38 -3.89 -7.91 -4.73
CA THR A 38 -3.44 -8.91 -5.71
C THR A 38 -1.98 -8.67 -6.07
N PRO A 39 -1.07 -9.63 -5.84
CA PRO A 39 0.30 -9.56 -6.32
C PRO A 39 0.38 -9.34 -7.85
N GLY A 40 1.37 -8.58 -8.29
CA GLY A 40 1.55 -8.17 -9.67
C GLY A 40 0.75 -6.92 -10.09
N GLN A 41 -0.20 -6.45 -9.25
CA GLN A 41 -0.80 -5.14 -9.47
C GLN A 41 0.13 -4.01 -9.00
N ALA A 42 -0.03 -2.84 -9.59
CA ALA A 42 0.67 -1.65 -9.15
C ALA A 42 0.00 -1.04 -7.91
N VAL A 43 0.82 -0.54 -7.00
CA VAL A 43 0.43 0.42 -5.96
C VAL A 43 0.99 1.79 -6.33
N VAL A 44 0.19 2.84 -6.16
CA VAL A 44 0.61 4.24 -6.37
C VAL A 44 0.37 5.01 -5.09
N PHE A 45 1.39 5.76 -4.66
CA PHE A 45 1.38 6.55 -3.42
C PHE A 45 1.17 8.02 -3.71
N TYR A 46 0.40 8.67 -2.85
CA TYR A 46 0.04 10.07 -2.98
C TYR A 46 0.21 10.81 -1.64
N ASP A 47 0.66 12.06 -1.73
CA ASP A 47 0.52 13.07 -0.69
C ASP A 47 -0.46 14.12 -1.20
N ASN A 48 -1.72 13.99 -0.78
CA ASN A 48 -2.84 14.75 -1.33
C ASN A 48 -2.92 14.58 -2.87
N GLU A 49 -2.71 15.65 -3.63
CA GLU A 49 -2.74 15.64 -5.10
C GLU A 49 -1.39 15.27 -5.73
N ILE A 50 -0.32 15.14 -4.93
CA ILE A 50 1.04 14.88 -5.42
C ILE A 50 1.27 13.38 -5.53
N CYS A 51 1.58 12.91 -6.74
CA CYS A 51 2.05 11.55 -6.95
C CYS A 51 3.49 11.39 -6.46
N LEU A 52 3.69 10.58 -5.42
CA LEU A 52 5.02 10.31 -4.84
C LEU A 52 5.77 9.21 -5.61
N GLY A 53 5.03 8.41 -6.39
CA GLY A 53 5.55 7.27 -7.11
C GLY A 53 4.74 6.00 -6.85
N GLY A 54 5.33 4.85 -7.12
CA GLY A 54 4.64 3.57 -6.98
C GLY A 54 5.57 2.38 -7.15
N GLY A 55 4.99 1.20 -7.07
CA GLY A 55 5.72 -0.06 -7.22
C GLY A 55 4.79 -1.21 -7.54
N ILE A 56 5.36 -2.39 -7.71
CA ILE A 56 4.59 -3.63 -7.91
C ILE A 56 4.37 -4.29 -6.56
N ILE A 57 3.15 -4.77 -6.34
CA ILE A 57 2.78 -5.50 -5.13
C ILE A 57 3.34 -6.92 -5.26
N ASP A 58 4.34 -7.26 -4.44
CA ASP A 58 4.90 -8.62 -4.44
C ASP A 58 4.08 -9.60 -3.61
N LYS A 59 3.59 -9.16 -2.45
CA LYS A 59 2.88 -10.03 -1.50
C LYS A 59 1.81 -9.28 -0.71
N ALA A 60 0.64 -9.90 -0.60
CA ALA A 60 -0.40 -9.48 0.35
C ALA A 60 -0.15 -10.14 1.71
N LEU A 61 0.06 -9.32 2.74
CA LEU A 61 0.25 -9.78 4.11
C LEU A 61 -1.09 -9.72 4.85
N LYS A 62 -1.44 -10.79 5.56
CA LYS A 62 -2.51 -10.75 6.56
C LYS A 62 -1.90 -10.36 7.90
N LYS A 63 -2.62 -9.58 8.70
CA LYS A 63 -2.29 -9.43 10.11
C LYS A 63 -2.54 -10.80 10.72
N GLU A 64 -1.51 -11.43 11.28
CA GLU A 64 -1.71 -12.61 12.10
C GLU A 64 -2.55 -12.16 13.31
N GLU A 65 -3.74 -12.74 13.46
CA GLU A 65 -4.48 -12.66 14.70
C GLU A 65 -3.68 -13.47 15.71
N THR A 66 -2.94 -12.78 16.57
CA THR A 66 -2.48 -13.39 17.81
C THR A 66 -3.72 -13.50 18.69
N GLU A 67 -4.20 -14.73 18.90
CA GLU A 67 -5.21 -15.07 19.91
C GLU A 67 -4.77 -14.65 21.32
#